data_AF-A0A7V8AEF4-F1
#
_entry.id   AF-A0A7V8AEF4-F1
#
_cell.length_a   1.000
_cell.length_b   1.000
_cell.length_c   1.000
_cell.angle_alpha   90.00
_cell.angle_beta   90.00
_cell.angle_gamma   90.00
#
_symmetry.space_group_name_H-M   'P 1'
#
loop_
_entity.id
_entity.type
_entity.pdbx_description
1 polymer ?
#
loop_
_entity_poly.entity_id
_entity_poly.type
_entity_poly.pdbx_seq_one_letter_code
_entity_poly.pdbx_strand_id
1 'polypeptide(L)'
;MENKEDKPVKPAGGVLKQMLVVFMIGVAIFLAEGTGGFRPFLNLEAFLLVFGGTFLLTWTAYPLKEIFRPSGPGALLHAAGCAAAMGALTTILGMILMLASIDDIMCVPRRLALAFSGLFFGLLLSEVILAPIAARVAARGGQAAGEAGAQSGAGKRVFLGLLALGIALFSMMFVLYSLTGFSATGATLNIAGEGIKAGKYIKERHYDW
;
A
#
# COMPACT_ATOMS: atom_id res chain seq x y z
N MET A 1 1.44 43.32 20.21
CA MET A 1 1.26 41.84 20.31
C MET A 1 -0.03 41.51 19.59
N GLU A 2 -0.02 41.61 18.27
CA GLU A 2 -1.22 41.39 17.46
C GLU A 2 -1.33 39.88 17.22
N ASN A 3 -2.10 39.22 18.09
CA ASN A 3 -2.37 37.80 17.98
C ASN A 3 -3.24 37.62 16.74
N LYS A 4 -2.61 37.22 15.62
CA LYS A 4 -3.31 36.80 14.41
C LYS A 4 -4.37 35.80 14.83
N GLU A 5 -5.62 36.20 14.77
CA GLU A 5 -6.75 35.28 14.75
C GLU A 5 -6.47 34.26 13.65
N ASP A 6 -6.05 33.06 14.07
CA ASP A 6 -5.87 31.90 13.23
C ASP A 6 -7.26 31.52 12.72
N LYS A 7 -7.64 32.11 11.58
CA LYS A 7 -8.92 31.82 10.94
C LYS A 7 -8.95 30.33 10.69
N PRO A 8 -10.00 29.62 11.15
CA PRO A 8 -10.06 28.18 11.02
C PRO A 8 -9.84 27.81 9.56
N VAL A 9 -8.78 27.06 9.29
CA VAL A 9 -8.46 26.56 7.94
C VAL A 9 -9.63 25.69 7.51
N LYS A 10 -10.53 26.29 6.72
CA LYS A 10 -11.75 25.66 6.23
C LYS A 10 -11.33 24.51 5.33
N PRO A 11 -11.65 23.24 5.65
CA PRO A 11 -11.26 22.12 4.80
C PRO A 11 -11.93 22.27 3.43
N ALA A 12 -11.13 22.54 2.39
CA ALA A 12 -11.58 22.85 1.03
C ALA A 12 -12.08 21.61 0.23
N GLY A 13 -12.61 20.62 0.94
CA GLY A 13 -13.13 19.37 0.39
C GLY A 13 -14.54 19.08 0.88
N GLY A 14 -15.55 19.46 0.08
CA GLY A 14 -16.95 19.10 0.35
C GLY A 14 -17.19 17.59 0.32
N VAL A 15 -18.22 17.12 1.04
CA VAL A 15 -18.68 15.71 1.09
C VAL A 15 -18.89 15.17 -0.33
N LEU A 16 -19.31 16.06 -1.23
CA LEU A 16 -19.48 15.82 -2.66
C LEU A 16 -18.19 15.33 -3.34
N LYS A 17 -17.02 15.91 -3.02
CA LYS A 17 -15.74 15.50 -3.63
C LYS A 17 -15.31 14.12 -3.13
N GLN A 18 -15.59 13.76 -1.89
CA GLN A 18 -15.33 12.40 -1.39
C GLN A 18 -16.25 11.37 -2.01
N MET A 19 -17.56 11.67 -2.11
CA MET A 19 -18.49 10.78 -2.79
C MET A 19 -18.09 10.60 -4.27
N LEU A 20 -17.56 11.65 -4.90
CA LEU A 20 -17.00 11.56 -6.25
C LEU A 20 -15.74 10.68 -6.31
N VAL A 21 -14.84 10.74 -5.34
CA VAL A 21 -13.65 9.85 -5.28
C VAL A 21 -14.07 8.39 -5.09
N VAL A 22 -14.97 8.10 -4.14
CA VAL A 22 -15.49 6.75 -3.92
C VAL A 22 -16.24 6.25 -5.16
N PHE A 23 -17.02 7.12 -5.80
CA PHE A 23 -17.71 6.82 -7.05
C PHE A 23 -16.73 6.54 -8.19
N MET A 24 -15.67 7.33 -8.33
CA MET A 24 -14.60 7.10 -9.32
C MET A 24 -13.88 5.77 -9.09
N ILE A 25 -13.59 5.42 -7.84
CA ILE A 25 -13.01 4.11 -7.50
C ILE A 25 -13.99 2.99 -7.89
N GLY A 26 -15.28 3.13 -7.55
CA GLY A 26 -16.30 2.14 -7.92
C GLY A 26 -16.46 1.98 -9.44
N VAL A 27 -16.46 3.08 -10.19
CA VAL A 27 -16.49 3.08 -11.67
C VAL A 27 -15.22 2.47 -12.25
N ALA A 28 -14.05 2.76 -11.68
CA ALA A 28 -12.79 2.17 -12.12
C ALA A 28 -12.77 0.65 -11.95
N ILE A 29 -13.27 0.13 -10.83
CA ILE A 29 -13.36 -1.32 -10.61
C ILE A 29 -14.39 -1.94 -11.58
N PHE A 30 -15.53 -1.27 -11.79
CA PHE A 30 -16.56 -1.74 -12.73
C PHE A 30 -16.05 -1.78 -14.19
N LEU A 31 -15.24 -0.80 -14.61
CA LEU A 31 -14.61 -0.78 -15.94
C LEU A 31 -13.48 -1.80 -16.08
N ALA A 32 -12.73 -2.08 -15.00
CA ALA A 32 -11.55 -2.94 -15.06
C ALA A 32 -11.90 -4.43 -15.27
N GLU A 33 -12.92 -4.96 -14.60
CA GLU A 33 -13.23 -6.39 -14.67
C GLU A 33 -14.73 -6.73 -14.85
N GLY A 34 -15.59 -5.74 -15.13
CA GLY A 34 -17.03 -5.93 -15.32
C GLY A 34 -17.74 -6.44 -14.06
N THR A 35 -18.82 -7.22 -14.21
CA THR A 35 -19.59 -7.78 -13.08
C THR A 35 -19.01 -9.10 -12.52
N GLY A 36 -18.10 -9.74 -13.24
CA GLY A 36 -17.52 -11.05 -12.89
C GLY A 36 -16.23 -10.96 -12.05
N GLY A 37 -15.47 -9.88 -12.20
CA GLY A 37 -14.21 -9.65 -11.51
C GLY A 37 -14.31 -9.19 -10.05
N PHE A 38 -15.49 -8.90 -9.53
CA PHE A 38 -15.62 -8.56 -8.10
C PHE A 38 -15.46 -9.78 -7.17
N ARG A 39 -15.55 -11.00 -7.69
CA ARG A 39 -15.51 -12.23 -6.89
C ARG A 39 -14.16 -12.47 -6.17
N PRO A 40 -12.98 -12.23 -6.77
CA PRO A 40 -11.70 -12.37 -6.07
C PRO A 40 -11.42 -11.22 -5.08
N PHE A 41 -11.90 -10.01 -5.38
CA PHE A 41 -11.68 -8.81 -4.56
C PHE A 41 -12.60 -8.73 -3.33
N LEU A 42 -13.83 -9.26 -3.43
CA LEU A 42 -14.75 -9.39 -2.29
C LEU A 42 -14.49 -10.68 -1.53
N ASN A 43 -13.27 -10.83 -1.03
CA ASN A 43 -12.98 -11.84 -0.03
C ASN A 43 -13.59 -11.40 1.30
N LEU A 44 -14.70 -12.04 1.68
CA LEU A 44 -15.39 -11.75 2.94
C LEU A 44 -14.42 -11.88 4.13
N GLU A 45 -13.45 -12.80 4.03
CA GLU A 45 -12.37 -12.98 5.00
C GLU A 45 -11.53 -11.71 5.18
N ALA A 46 -10.96 -11.16 4.11
CA ALA A 46 -10.16 -9.93 4.17
C ALA A 46 -10.98 -8.73 4.67
N PHE A 47 -12.24 -8.63 4.23
CA PHE A 47 -13.14 -7.59 4.69
C PHE A 47 -13.39 -7.69 6.19
N LEU A 48 -13.75 -8.88 6.71
CA LEU A 48 -13.97 -9.09 8.14
C LEU A 48 -12.71 -8.88 8.96
N LEU A 49 -11.54 -9.26 8.43
CA LEU A 49 -10.27 -9.11 9.12
C LEU A 49 -9.93 -7.63 9.31
N VAL A 50 -10.06 -6.83 8.25
CA VAL A 50 -9.78 -5.39 8.32
C VAL A 50 -10.86 -4.67 9.12
N PHE A 51 -12.13 -4.84 8.77
CA PHE A 51 -13.22 -4.11 9.41
C PHE A 51 -13.43 -4.55 10.86
N GLY A 52 -13.43 -5.87 11.08
CA GLY A 52 -13.53 -6.45 12.41
C GLY A 52 -12.32 -6.16 13.27
N GLY A 53 -11.09 -6.28 12.75
CA GLY A 53 -9.88 -5.95 13.49
C GLY A 53 -9.78 -4.47 13.83
N THR A 54 -10.14 -3.57 12.90
CA THR A 54 -10.19 -2.13 13.17
C THR A 54 -11.22 -1.81 14.25
N PHE A 55 -12.41 -2.42 14.16
CA PHE A 55 -13.47 -2.20 15.13
C PHE A 55 -13.11 -2.74 16.52
N LEU A 56 -12.52 -3.94 16.61
CA LEU A 56 -12.06 -4.52 17.88
C LEU A 56 -10.95 -3.68 18.52
N LEU A 57 -9.94 -3.28 17.76
CA LEU A 57 -8.86 -2.43 18.26
C LEU A 57 -9.39 -1.07 18.76
N THR A 58 -10.33 -0.50 18.01
CA THR A 58 -10.97 0.75 18.40
C THR A 58 -11.81 0.58 19.65
N TRP A 59 -12.54 -0.53 19.79
CA TRP A 59 -13.31 -0.84 21.02
C TRP A 59 -12.38 -0.98 22.22
N THR A 60 -11.25 -1.68 22.07
CA THR A 60 -10.29 -1.84 23.18
C THR A 60 -9.67 -0.52 23.62
N ALA A 61 -9.53 0.44 22.71
CA ALA A 61 -8.98 1.77 23.01
C ALA A 61 -10.06 2.78 23.49
N TYR A 62 -11.29 2.69 22.96
CA TYR A 62 -12.38 3.63 23.21
C TYR A 62 -13.70 2.91 23.49
N PRO A 63 -14.46 3.31 24.54
CA PRO A 63 -15.75 2.70 24.81
C PRO A 63 -16.74 2.93 23.66
N LEU A 64 -17.60 1.95 23.36
CA LEU A 64 -18.58 1.98 22.26
C LEU A 64 -19.40 3.28 22.12
N LYS A 65 -19.66 3.94 23.24
CA LYS A 65 -20.41 5.20 23.27
C LYS A 65 -19.68 6.32 22.53
N GLU A 66 -18.35 6.33 22.59
CA GLU A 66 -17.48 7.32 21.96
C GLU A 66 -17.24 7.00 20.47
N ILE A 67 -17.36 5.74 20.06
CA ILE A 67 -17.34 5.34 18.64
C ILE A 67 -18.59 5.84 17.91
N PHE A 68 -19.77 5.70 18.52
CA PHE A 68 -21.04 6.15 17.93
C PHE A 68 -21.26 7.67 18.05
N ARG A 69 -20.69 8.30 19.09
CA ARG A 69 -20.69 9.75 19.27
C ARG A 69 -19.27 10.22 19.58
N PRO A 70 -18.43 10.40 18.55
CA PRO A 70 -17.08 10.91 18.74
C PRO A 70 -17.17 12.36 19.23
N SER A 71 -16.80 12.57 20.50
CA SER A 71 -16.72 13.90 21.11
C SER A 71 -15.54 14.72 20.57
N GLY A 72 -14.55 14.06 19.97
CA GLY A 72 -13.37 14.69 19.38
C GLY A 72 -12.80 13.92 18.19
N PRO A 73 -11.83 14.51 17.45
CA PRO A 73 -11.21 13.89 16.28
C PRO A 73 -10.27 12.72 16.62
N GLY A 74 -9.79 12.62 17.87
CA GLY A 74 -8.81 11.62 18.29
C GLY A 74 -9.25 10.16 18.07
N ALA A 75 -10.50 9.83 18.39
CA ALA A 75 -11.02 8.48 18.20
C ALA A 75 -11.02 8.05 16.70
N LEU A 76 -11.32 8.97 15.79
CA LEU A 76 -11.32 8.69 14.35
C LEU A 76 -9.90 8.58 13.77
N LEU A 77 -8.97 9.41 14.25
CA LEU A 77 -7.57 9.33 13.84
C LEU A 77 -6.93 8.02 14.32
N HIS A 78 -7.24 7.61 15.54
CA HIS A 78 -6.79 6.32 16.07
C HIS A 78 -7.38 5.16 15.25
N ALA A 79 -8.69 5.17 14.99
CA ALA A 79 -9.34 4.17 14.14
C ALA A 79 -8.74 4.12 12.73
N ALA A 80 -8.36 5.27 12.14
CA ALA A 80 -7.68 5.31 10.84
C ALA A 80 -6.32 4.62 10.89
N GLY A 81 -5.52 4.91 11.92
CA GLY A 81 -4.24 4.24 12.16
C GLY A 81 -4.40 2.73 12.32
N CYS A 82 -5.39 2.28 13.10
CA CYS A 82 -5.71 0.86 13.25
C CYS A 82 -6.13 0.23 11.93
N ALA A 83 -6.94 0.91 11.10
CA ALA A 83 -7.36 0.40 9.79
C ALA A 83 -6.19 0.18 8.83
N ALA A 84 -5.28 1.16 8.74
CA ALA A 84 -4.08 1.03 7.92
C ALA A 84 -3.17 -0.10 8.43
N ALA A 85 -2.99 -0.21 9.75
CA ALA A 85 -2.20 -1.27 10.37
C ALA A 85 -2.81 -2.66 10.12
N MET A 86 -4.13 -2.82 10.24
CA MET A 86 -4.82 -4.07 9.93
C MET A 86 -4.68 -4.47 8.45
N GLY A 87 -4.68 -3.49 7.53
CA GLY A 87 -4.38 -3.74 6.12
C GLY A 87 -2.98 -4.33 5.92
N ALA A 88 -1.96 -3.75 6.58
CA ALA A 88 -0.60 -4.29 6.54
C ALA A 88 -0.48 -5.67 7.20
N LEU A 89 -1.19 -5.92 8.31
CA LEU A 89 -1.27 -7.24 8.95
C LEU A 89 -1.89 -8.28 8.02
N THR A 90 -2.87 -7.90 7.20
CA THR A 90 -3.49 -8.81 6.24
C THR A 90 -2.52 -9.21 5.13
N THR A 91 -1.63 -8.30 4.72
CA THR A 91 -0.54 -8.64 3.79
C THR A 91 0.38 -9.71 4.39
N ILE A 92 0.74 -9.56 5.66
CA ILE A 92 1.54 -10.56 6.37
C ILE A 92 0.79 -11.89 6.43
N LEU A 93 -0.52 -11.88 6.73
CA LEU A 93 -1.34 -13.10 6.73
C LEU A 93 -1.34 -13.78 5.36
N GLY A 94 -1.52 -13.03 4.27
CA GLY A 94 -1.47 -13.57 2.91
C GLY A 94 -0.09 -14.15 2.55
N MET A 95 0.99 -13.52 3.00
CA MET A 95 2.36 -14.04 2.85
C MET A 95 2.59 -15.31 3.68
N ILE A 96 2.08 -15.38 4.90
CA ILE A 96 2.13 -16.59 5.74
C ILE A 96 1.34 -17.73 5.08
N LEU A 97 0.16 -17.43 4.54
CA LEU A 97 -0.63 -18.40 3.81
C LEU A 97 0.12 -18.89 2.57
N MET A 98 0.88 -18.06 1.86
CA MET A 98 1.74 -18.58 0.78
C MET A 98 2.75 -19.60 1.26
N LEU A 99 3.42 -19.31 2.38
CA LEU A 99 4.42 -20.21 2.95
C LEU A 99 3.81 -21.55 3.35
N ALA A 100 2.54 -21.56 3.75
CA ALA A 100 1.81 -22.77 4.14
C ALA A 100 1.34 -23.66 2.96
N SER A 101 1.63 -23.33 1.71
CA SER A 101 1.28 -24.18 0.54
C SER A 101 2.28 -24.05 -0.58
N ILE A 102 3.55 -24.11 -0.21
CA ILE A 102 4.63 -24.09 -1.18
C ILE A 102 4.60 -25.31 -2.13
N ASP A 103 3.86 -26.35 -1.76
CA ASP A 103 3.72 -27.60 -2.52
C ASP A 103 2.84 -27.48 -3.78
N ASP A 104 2.00 -26.44 -3.91
CA ASP A 104 1.11 -26.27 -5.08
C ASP A 104 1.04 -24.79 -5.54
N ILE A 105 1.56 -24.55 -6.74
CA ILE A 105 1.65 -23.23 -7.38
C ILE A 105 0.25 -22.72 -7.80
N MET A 106 -0.73 -23.60 -8.00
CA MET A 106 -2.08 -23.21 -8.44
C MET A 106 -2.85 -22.44 -7.37
N CYS A 107 -2.46 -22.57 -6.10
CA CYS A 107 -3.07 -21.87 -4.98
C CYS A 107 -2.54 -20.44 -4.76
N VAL A 108 -1.45 -20.06 -5.44
CA VAL A 108 -0.78 -18.77 -5.25
C VAL A 108 -1.65 -17.58 -5.67
N PRO A 109 -2.36 -17.55 -6.81
CA PRO A 109 -3.19 -16.39 -7.15
C PRO A 109 -4.27 -16.10 -6.10
N ARG A 110 -4.83 -17.15 -5.49
CA ARG A 110 -5.91 -17.02 -4.50
C ARG A 110 -5.43 -16.41 -3.18
N ARG A 111 -4.28 -16.83 -2.64
CA ARG A 111 -3.79 -16.28 -1.35
C ARG A 111 -3.17 -14.89 -1.54
N LEU A 112 -2.70 -14.59 -2.74
CA LEU A 112 -2.21 -13.27 -3.12
C LEU A 112 -3.36 -12.26 -3.20
N ALA A 113 -4.50 -12.68 -3.77
CA ALA A 113 -5.72 -11.87 -3.81
C ALA A 113 -6.20 -11.49 -2.40
N LEU A 114 -6.11 -12.40 -1.42
CA LEU A 114 -6.44 -12.10 -0.02
C LEU A 114 -5.53 -11.00 0.56
N ALA A 115 -4.21 -11.11 0.31
CA ALA A 115 -3.21 -10.16 0.79
C ALA A 115 -3.48 -8.73 0.27
N PHE A 116 -3.67 -8.60 -1.04
CA PHE A 116 -3.90 -7.31 -1.68
C PHE A 116 -5.29 -6.74 -1.40
N SER A 117 -6.31 -7.59 -1.28
CA SER A 117 -7.66 -7.13 -0.92
C SER A 117 -7.70 -6.56 0.50
N GLY A 118 -7.02 -7.20 1.46
CA GLY A 118 -6.90 -6.69 2.83
C GLY A 118 -6.15 -5.35 2.88
N LEU A 119 -5.03 -5.26 2.18
CA LEU A 119 -4.28 -3.99 2.09
C LEU A 119 -5.13 -2.88 1.47
N PHE A 120 -5.86 -3.19 0.41
CA PHE A 120 -6.77 -2.26 -0.25
C PHE A 120 -7.87 -1.79 0.69
N PHE A 121 -8.57 -2.69 1.38
CA PHE A 121 -9.62 -2.30 2.32
C PHE A 121 -9.10 -1.49 3.51
N GLY A 122 -7.91 -1.82 4.03
CA GLY A 122 -7.30 -1.08 5.14
C GLY A 122 -6.90 0.35 4.76
N LEU A 123 -6.26 0.51 3.60
CA LEU A 123 -5.86 1.82 3.08
C LEU A 123 -7.07 2.65 2.64
N LEU A 124 -8.07 2.04 2.02
CA LEU A 124 -9.30 2.72 1.62
C LEU A 124 -10.06 3.22 2.84
N LEU A 125 -10.20 2.39 3.89
CA LEU A 125 -10.88 2.79 5.12
C LEU A 125 -10.14 3.93 5.85
N SER A 126 -8.81 3.86 5.96
CA SER A 126 -7.99 4.90 6.60
C SER A 126 -8.01 6.22 5.84
N GLU A 127 -7.67 6.21 4.55
CA GLU A 127 -7.38 7.42 3.78
C GLU A 127 -8.62 8.02 3.10
N VAL A 128 -9.55 7.19 2.62
CA VAL A 128 -10.72 7.68 1.87
C VAL A 128 -11.90 8.01 2.79
N ILE A 129 -12.06 7.26 3.89
CA ILE A 129 -13.21 7.39 4.79
C ILE A 129 -12.81 8.12 6.08
N LEU A 130 -11.89 7.59 6.88
CA LEU A 130 -11.65 8.07 8.25
C LEU A 130 -10.89 9.41 8.31
N ALA A 131 -9.81 9.56 7.55
CA ALA A 131 -9.01 10.80 7.51
C ALA A 131 -9.83 12.07 7.21
N PRO A 132 -10.68 12.12 6.16
CA PRO A 132 -11.49 13.29 5.87
C PRO A 132 -12.65 13.52 6.86
N ILE A 133 -13.19 12.47 7.49
CA ILE A 133 -14.20 12.63 8.54
C ILE A 133 -13.55 13.22 9.81
N ALA A 134 -12.37 12.74 10.19
CA ALA A 134 -11.59 13.28 11.30
C ALA A 134 -11.26 14.77 11.09
N ALA A 135 -10.82 15.14 9.88
CA ALA A 135 -10.54 16.54 9.53
C ALA A 135 -11.77 17.45 9.64
N ARG A 136 -12.98 16.93 9.34
CA ARG A 136 -14.23 17.68 9.50
C ARG A 136 -14.66 17.85 10.95
N VAL A 137 -14.46 16.83 11.78
CA VAL A 137 -14.75 16.92 13.23
C VAL A 137 -13.79 17.93 13.88
N ALA A 138 -12.51 17.87 13.54
CA ALA A 138 -11.51 18.85 14.00
C ALA A 138 -11.87 20.28 13.59
N ALA A 139 -12.29 20.49 12.33
CA ALA A 139 -12.68 21.80 11.83
C ALA A 139 -13.94 22.38 12.50
N ARG A 140 -14.82 21.54 13.08
CA ARG A 140 -16.00 21.98 13.84
C ARG A 140 -15.71 22.27 15.31
N GLY A 141 -14.72 21.59 15.89
CA GLY A 141 -14.34 21.71 17.29
C GLY A 141 -13.45 22.91 17.64
N GLY A 142 -13.09 23.76 16.66
CA GLY A 142 -12.20 24.91 16.88
C GLY A 142 -10.76 24.54 17.26
N GLN A 143 -10.42 23.24 17.31
CA GLN A 143 -9.09 22.74 17.63
C GLN A 143 -8.24 22.72 16.36
N ALA A 144 -7.42 23.77 16.22
CA ALA A 144 -6.44 23.91 15.16
C ALA A 144 -5.46 22.72 15.16
N ALA A 145 -5.49 21.96 14.07
CA ALA A 145 -4.38 21.52 13.21
C ALA A 145 -3.07 20.92 13.80
N GLY A 146 -2.88 20.82 15.12
CA GLY A 146 -1.66 20.29 15.73
C GLY A 146 -1.61 18.76 15.75
N GLU A 147 -2.72 18.11 16.10
CA GLU A 147 -2.77 16.64 16.26
C GLU A 147 -3.03 15.92 14.93
N ALA A 148 -3.75 16.56 14.01
CA ALA A 148 -3.96 16.04 12.67
C ALA A 148 -2.65 15.95 11.87
N GLY A 149 -1.64 16.77 12.19
CA GLY A 149 -0.34 16.79 11.51
C GLY A 149 0.54 15.56 11.77
N ALA A 150 0.38 14.87 12.90
CA ALA A 150 1.22 13.73 13.24
C ALA A 150 0.77 12.41 12.57
N GLN A 151 -0.52 12.28 12.24
CA GLN A 151 -1.10 11.05 11.70
C GLN A 151 -1.65 11.21 10.25
N SER A 152 -2.01 12.42 9.82
CA SER A 152 -2.38 12.75 8.42
C SER A 152 -1.19 12.77 7.45
N GLY A 153 -0.01 12.35 7.92
CA GLY A 153 1.17 12.14 7.08
C GLY A 153 1.23 10.74 6.47
N ALA A 154 0.44 9.76 6.92
CA ALA A 154 0.55 8.38 6.45
C ALA A 154 0.29 8.27 4.93
N GLY A 155 -0.82 8.80 4.42
CA GLY A 155 -1.09 8.84 2.97
C GLY A 155 -0.02 9.58 2.16
N LYS A 156 0.48 10.73 2.64
CA LYS A 156 1.59 11.44 1.97
C LYS A 156 2.90 10.65 2.00
N ARG A 157 3.22 9.97 3.10
CA ARG A 157 4.46 9.17 3.25
C ARG A 157 4.39 7.86 2.47
N VAL A 158 3.22 7.22 2.41
CA VAL A 158 2.97 6.03 1.59
C VAL A 158 3.03 6.40 0.11
N PHE A 159 2.37 7.49 -0.30
CA PHE A 159 2.43 7.97 -1.68
C PHE A 159 3.85 8.37 -2.09
N LEU A 160 4.56 9.12 -1.23
CA LEU A 160 5.94 9.52 -1.49
C LEU A 160 6.89 8.30 -1.49
N GLY A 161 6.62 7.30 -0.64
CA GLY A 161 7.38 6.05 -0.59
C GLY A 161 7.19 5.19 -1.84
N LEU A 162 5.95 5.03 -2.32
CA LEU A 162 5.63 4.33 -3.57
C LEU A 162 6.21 5.06 -4.79
N LEU A 163 6.13 6.39 -4.81
CA LEU A 163 6.74 7.20 -5.85
C LEU A 163 8.26 7.04 -5.86
N ALA A 164 8.91 7.09 -4.69
CA ALA A 164 10.35 6.90 -4.56
C ALA A 164 10.80 5.49 -4.97
N LEU A 165 10.03 4.45 -4.60
CA LEU A 165 10.29 3.08 -5.03
C LEU A 165 10.15 2.94 -6.55
N GLY A 166 9.11 3.52 -7.14
CA GLY A 166 8.89 3.52 -8.59
C GLY A 166 10.01 4.22 -9.35
N ILE A 167 10.45 5.38 -8.87
CA ILE A 167 11.59 6.11 -9.44
C ILE A 167 12.90 5.30 -9.29
N ALA A 168 13.10 4.64 -8.14
CA ALA A 168 14.28 3.80 -7.91
C ALA A 168 14.31 2.57 -8.82
N LEU A 169 13.18 1.89 -9.02
CA LEU A 169 13.07 0.74 -9.93
C LEU A 169 13.24 1.17 -11.39
N PHE A 170 12.69 2.32 -11.78
CA PHE A 170 12.88 2.88 -13.12
C PHE A 170 14.34 3.24 -13.38
N SER A 171 15.01 3.86 -12.40
CA SER A 171 16.44 4.15 -12.45
C SER A 171 17.28 2.85 -12.53
N MET A 172 16.95 1.84 -11.72
CA MET A 172 17.64 0.55 -11.74
C MET A 172 17.47 -0.19 -13.07
N MET A 173 16.28 -0.17 -13.66
CA MET A 173 16.02 -0.78 -14.96
C MET A 173 16.77 -0.07 -16.09
N PHE A 174 16.88 1.27 -16.02
CA PHE A 174 17.68 2.06 -16.96
C PHE A 174 19.18 1.71 -16.87
N VAL A 175 19.71 1.52 -15.65
CA VAL A 175 21.10 1.09 -15.44
C VAL A 175 21.35 -0.33 -15.96
N LEU A 176 20.44 -1.28 -15.71
CA LEU A 176 20.56 -2.64 -16.24
C LEU A 176 20.53 -2.66 -17.77
N TYR A 177 19.68 -1.84 -18.40
CA TYR A 177 19.59 -1.73 -19.85
C TYR A 177 20.89 -1.18 -20.47
N SER A 178 21.50 -0.16 -19.85
CA SER A 178 22.77 0.40 -20.32
C SER A 178 23.94 -0.57 -20.15
N LEU A 179 23.94 -1.41 -19.11
CA LEU A 179 24.94 -2.48 -18.92
C LEU A 179 24.81 -3.58 -19.98
N THR A 180 23.59 -3.98 -20.35
CA THR A 180 23.37 -4.94 -21.45
C THR A 180 23.70 -4.35 -22.83
N GLY A 181 23.57 -3.03 -23.01
CA GLY A 181 24.00 -2.34 -24.23
C GLY A 181 25.51 -2.09 -24.33
N PHE A 182 26.21 -1.98 -23.20
CA PHE A 182 27.67 -1.78 -23.15
C PHE A 182 28.47 -3.06 -23.47
N SER A 183 27.90 -4.24 -23.19
CA SER A 183 28.56 -5.53 -23.42
C SER A 183 28.69 -5.89 -24.91
N ALA A 184 27.87 -5.31 -25.80
CA ALA A 184 27.94 -5.58 -27.24
C ALA A 184 29.06 -4.83 -27.99
N THR A 185 29.55 -3.70 -27.45
CA THR A 185 30.51 -2.83 -28.18
C THR A 185 31.95 -2.97 -27.68
N GLY A 186 32.18 -3.57 -26.51
CA GLY A 186 33.52 -3.83 -25.97
C GLY A 186 34.20 -5.12 -26.49
N ALA A 187 33.47 -6.01 -27.16
CA ALA A 187 33.96 -7.34 -27.52
C ALA A 187 34.62 -7.44 -28.91
N THR A 188 34.53 -6.41 -29.76
CA THR A 188 35.08 -6.47 -31.14
C THR A 188 36.45 -5.82 -31.33
N LEU A 189 37.08 -5.29 -30.28
CA LEU A 189 38.41 -4.65 -30.39
C LEU A 189 39.59 -5.47 -29.84
N ASN A 190 39.35 -6.71 -29.38
CA ASN A 190 40.41 -7.52 -28.76
C ASN A 190 40.54 -8.96 -29.30
N ILE A 191 40.07 -9.22 -30.54
CA ILE A 191 40.22 -10.52 -31.22
C ILE A 191 41.14 -10.39 -32.44
N ALA A 192 42.29 -9.74 -32.27
CA ALA A 192 43.37 -9.73 -33.28
C ALA A 192 44.78 -9.90 -32.67
N GLY A 193 44.90 -10.30 -31.40
CA GLY A 193 46.19 -10.22 -30.67
C GLY A 193 46.66 -11.43 -29.87
N GLU A 194 45.80 -12.32 -29.36
CA GLU A 194 46.27 -13.44 -28.53
C GLU A 194 45.58 -14.76 -28.88
N GLY A 195 46.13 -15.43 -29.88
CA GLY A 195 46.12 -16.89 -29.91
C GLY A 195 47.07 -17.44 -28.84
N ILE A 196 46.73 -18.64 -28.34
CA ILE A 196 47.58 -19.61 -27.62
C ILE A 196 47.38 -19.66 -26.09
N LYS A 197 46.63 -20.70 -25.66
CA LYS A 197 46.57 -21.41 -24.34
C LYS A 197 45.29 -21.24 -23.49
N ALA A 198 44.19 -21.88 -23.92
CA ALA A 198 43.14 -22.30 -22.97
C ALA A 198 42.44 -23.64 -23.33
N GLY A 199 42.94 -24.39 -24.31
CA GLY A 199 42.37 -25.67 -24.73
C GLY A 199 42.81 -26.89 -23.91
N LYS A 200 43.10 -26.76 -22.61
CA LYS A 200 43.68 -27.90 -21.85
C LYS A 200 43.28 -28.08 -20.38
N TYR A 201 42.27 -27.39 -19.87
CA TYR A 201 41.76 -27.65 -18.52
C TYR A 201 40.23 -27.58 -18.51
N ILE A 202 39.61 -28.50 -17.78
CA ILE A 202 38.15 -28.71 -17.64
C ILE A 202 37.55 -29.67 -18.70
N LYS A 203 38.22 -30.81 -18.91
CA LYS A 203 37.58 -32.07 -19.28
C LYS A 203 37.89 -33.08 -18.19
N GLU A 204 37.14 -33.02 -17.08
CA GLU A 204 36.98 -34.07 -16.07
C GLU A 204 36.22 -33.50 -14.86
N ARG A 205 34.89 -33.69 -14.85
CA ARG A 205 34.18 -33.92 -13.59
C ARG A 205 32.91 -34.73 -13.87
N HIS A 206 33.09 -36.05 -13.78
CA HIS A 206 32.03 -37.04 -13.59
C HIS A 206 31.18 -36.63 -12.37
N TYR A 207 29.85 -36.70 -12.50
CA TYR A 207 28.92 -36.69 -11.38
C TYR A 207 28.38 -38.11 -11.21
N ASP A 208 28.96 -38.84 -10.25
CA ASP A 208 28.36 -40.01 -9.63
C ASP A 208 27.95 -39.60 -8.20
N TRP A 209 26.65 -39.32 -8.03
CA TRP A 209 25.83 -39.61 -6.85
C TRP A 209 24.36 -39.38 -7.19
#